data_AF-A0A1J5S8E0-F1
#
_entry.id   AF-A0A1J5S8E0-F1
#
_cell.length_a   1.000
_cell.length_b   1.000
_cell.length_c   1.000
_cell.angle_alpha   90.00
_cell.angle_beta   90.00
_cell.angle_gamma   90.00
#
_symmetry.space_group_name_H-M   'P 1'
#
loop_
_entity.id
_entity.type
_entity.pdbx_description
1 polymer ?
#
loop_
_entity_poly.entity_id
_entity_poly.type
_entity_poly.pdbx_seq_one_letter_code
_entity_poly.pdbx_strand_id
1 'polypeptide(L)'
;MPSIRFLAAAAGALLFAVAVPASAASSDPLAETVAQGQQLFAKSTFGGAGRTCDSCHVNGGKGPGEAGGHPLPSLENAAAIYPRFSQKAGRVMTLAAQIRHCIQGGLGAQPPAYGSAELVALETYLASLAHGQSLDMGGAPK
;
A
#
# COMPACT_ATOMS: atom_id res chain seq x y z
N MET A 1 -3.03 44.84 -73.68
CA MET A 1 -3.14 43.95 -72.50
C MET A 1 -1.85 44.04 -71.70
N PRO A 2 -1.81 44.75 -70.56
CA PRO A 2 -0.72 44.62 -69.61
C PRO A 2 -1.15 43.93 -68.31
N SER A 3 -0.22 43.13 -67.83
CA SER A 3 -0.29 42.17 -66.73
C SER A 3 -0.51 42.79 -65.35
N ILE A 4 -1.30 42.09 -64.54
CA ILE A 4 -1.57 42.36 -63.13
C ILE A 4 -0.32 42.01 -62.30
N ARG A 5 0.11 42.93 -61.44
CA ARG A 5 1.08 42.66 -60.36
C ARG A 5 0.34 42.64 -59.03
N PHE A 6 0.24 41.48 -58.40
CA PHE A 6 -0.23 41.34 -57.03
C PHE A 6 0.93 41.67 -56.06
N LEU A 7 0.74 42.67 -55.21
CA LEU A 7 1.55 42.85 -53.99
C LEU A 7 1.04 41.87 -52.93
N ALA A 8 1.91 41.01 -52.42
CA ALA A 8 1.65 40.18 -51.26
C ALA A 8 1.72 41.02 -49.98
N ALA A 9 0.63 41.05 -49.20
CA ALA A 9 0.65 41.55 -47.84
C ALA A 9 1.04 40.40 -46.90
N ALA A 10 2.18 40.53 -46.21
CA ALA A 10 2.59 39.62 -45.16
C ALA A 10 1.77 39.90 -43.90
N ALA A 11 0.84 39.00 -43.56
CA ALA A 11 0.18 38.98 -42.25
C ALA A 11 1.02 38.14 -41.28
N GLY A 12 1.79 38.81 -40.43
CA GLY A 12 2.50 38.16 -39.33
C GLY A 12 1.50 37.63 -38.29
N ALA A 13 1.43 36.31 -38.15
CA ALA A 13 0.67 35.67 -37.09
C ALA A 13 1.47 35.74 -35.77
N LEU A 14 1.02 36.59 -34.85
CA LEU A 14 1.44 36.57 -33.45
C LEU A 14 0.84 35.32 -32.79
N LEU A 15 1.66 34.28 -32.60
CA LEU A 15 1.30 33.13 -31.78
C LEU A 15 1.31 33.56 -30.30
N PHE A 16 0.14 33.82 -29.74
CA PHE A 16 -0.05 33.81 -28.30
C PHE A 16 0.08 32.37 -27.80
N ALA A 17 1.28 32.00 -27.35
CA ALA A 17 1.48 30.77 -26.60
C ALA A 17 0.81 30.94 -25.22
N VAL A 18 -0.39 30.40 -25.06
CA VAL A 18 -0.98 30.21 -23.74
C VAL A 18 -0.16 29.11 -23.05
N ALA A 19 0.69 29.49 -22.11
CA ALA A 19 1.35 28.53 -21.23
C ALA A 19 0.28 27.85 -20.37
N VAL A 20 0.00 26.58 -20.66
CA VAL A 20 -0.75 25.73 -19.75
C VAL A 20 0.14 25.52 -18.53
N PRO A 21 -0.24 25.99 -17.33
CA PRO A 21 0.57 25.71 -16.15
C PRO A 21 0.60 24.19 -15.99
N ALA A 22 1.81 23.63 -15.85
CA ALA A 22 1.96 22.24 -15.49
C ALA A 22 1.18 22.02 -14.19
N SER A 23 0.12 21.21 -14.25
CA SER A 23 -0.62 20.81 -13.05
C SER A 23 0.38 20.33 -12.01
N ALA A 24 0.26 20.85 -10.78
CA ALA A 24 0.95 20.28 -9.63
C ALA A 24 0.78 18.76 -9.70
N ALA A 25 1.88 18.02 -9.59
CA ALA A 25 1.87 16.57 -9.56
C ALA A 25 0.80 16.13 -8.54
N SER A 26 -0.27 15.54 -9.03
CA SER A 26 -1.32 14.97 -8.18
C SER A 26 -0.65 13.91 -7.33
N SER A 27 -0.65 14.07 -6.01
CA SER A 27 -0.34 12.97 -5.11
C SER A 27 -1.34 11.85 -5.38
N ASP A 28 -0.86 10.66 -5.70
CA ASP A 28 -1.70 9.46 -5.76
C ASP A 28 -2.03 9.05 -4.30
N PRO A 29 -3.27 9.25 -3.82
CA PRO A 29 -3.61 8.98 -2.43
C PRO A 29 -3.44 7.50 -2.07
N LEU A 30 -3.54 6.59 -3.03
CA LEU A 30 -3.31 5.17 -2.81
C LEU A 30 -1.82 4.93 -2.56
N ALA A 31 -0.93 5.45 -3.42
CA ALA A 31 0.51 5.32 -3.25
C ALA A 31 1.00 5.93 -1.92
N GLU A 32 0.44 7.06 -1.51
CA GLU A 32 0.75 7.67 -0.20
C GLU A 32 0.33 6.76 0.96
N THR A 33 -0.86 6.17 0.88
CA THR A 33 -1.37 5.26 1.92
C THR A 33 -0.54 3.97 2.00
N VAL A 34 -0.11 3.42 0.85
CA VAL A 34 0.82 2.28 0.79
C VAL A 34 2.15 2.65 1.44
N ALA A 35 2.70 3.83 1.12
CA ALA A 35 3.96 4.29 1.70
C ALA A 35 3.86 4.48 3.22
N GLN A 36 2.76 5.05 3.71
CA GLN A 36 2.49 5.16 5.16
C GLN A 36 2.43 3.79 5.83
N GLY A 37 1.71 2.82 5.23
CA GLY A 37 1.63 1.46 5.74
C GLY A 37 2.99 0.76 5.78
N GLN A 38 3.81 0.94 4.75
CA GLN A 38 5.18 0.43 4.72
C GLN A 38 6.05 1.05 5.83
N GLN A 39 5.94 2.35 6.08
CA GLN A 39 6.66 3.01 7.18
C GLN A 39 6.22 2.48 8.54
N LEU A 40 4.91 2.31 8.76
CA LEU A 40 4.37 1.72 9.98
C LEU A 40 4.89 0.29 10.17
N PHE A 41 4.85 -0.53 9.12
CA PHE A 41 5.36 -1.90 9.14
C PHE A 41 6.84 -1.98 9.53
N ALA A 42 7.67 -1.14 8.91
CA ALA A 42 9.12 -1.16 9.11
C ALA A 42 9.54 -0.57 10.46
N LYS A 43 8.87 0.49 10.93
CA LYS A 43 9.41 1.36 11.99
C LYS A 43 8.54 1.48 13.23
N SER A 44 7.24 1.19 13.15
CA SER A 44 6.35 1.39 14.30
C SER A 44 6.48 0.25 15.30
N THR A 45 6.69 0.61 16.56
CA THR A 45 6.59 -0.32 17.70
C THR A 45 5.18 -0.36 18.28
N PHE A 46 4.29 0.53 17.85
CA PHE A 46 2.94 0.73 18.41
C PHE A 46 2.93 0.94 19.94
N GLY A 47 4.03 1.43 20.51
CA GLY A 47 4.20 1.59 21.96
C GLY A 47 4.61 0.30 22.70
N GLY A 48 4.94 -0.77 21.99
CA GLY A 48 5.44 -2.03 22.56
C GLY A 48 6.94 -2.03 22.85
N ALA A 49 7.47 -3.23 23.10
CA ALA A 49 8.84 -3.46 23.60
C ALA A 49 9.95 -3.35 22.53
N GLY A 50 9.87 -2.36 21.63
CA GLY A 50 10.94 -2.04 20.68
C GLY A 50 10.97 -2.87 19.39
N ARG A 51 10.06 -3.83 19.21
CA ARG A 51 9.93 -4.61 17.97
C ARG A 51 8.93 -3.98 17.00
N THR A 52 9.17 -4.15 15.71
CA THR A 52 8.29 -3.72 14.61
C THR A 52 7.76 -4.95 13.86
N CYS A 53 6.84 -4.78 12.90
CA CYS A 53 6.37 -5.89 12.08
C CYS A 53 7.52 -6.56 11.31
N ASP A 54 8.43 -5.73 10.77
CA ASP A 54 9.61 -6.15 9.99
C ASP A 54 10.68 -6.86 10.85
N SER A 55 10.55 -6.80 12.19
CA SER A 55 11.40 -7.60 13.09
C SER A 55 11.14 -9.10 12.97
N CYS A 56 9.95 -9.52 12.52
CA CYS A 56 9.59 -10.93 12.32
C CYS A 56 9.22 -11.25 10.87
N HIS A 57 8.52 -10.34 10.20
CA HIS A 57 8.16 -10.44 8.79
C HIS A 57 9.17 -9.66 7.94
N VAL A 58 10.39 -10.19 7.85
CA VAL A 58 11.55 -9.54 7.21
C VAL A 58 11.31 -9.21 5.73
N ASN A 59 12.22 -8.42 5.15
CA ASN A 59 12.16 -7.96 3.76
C ASN A 59 10.83 -7.23 3.43
N GLY A 60 10.27 -6.50 4.40
CA GLY A 60 8.99 -5.83 4.23
C GLY A 60 7.81 -6.81 4.14
N GLY A 61 7.95 -8.02 4.67
CA GLY A 61 6.95 -9.09 4.61
C GLY A 61 6.98 -9.92 3.32
N LYS A 62 8.03 -9.78 2.50
CA LYS A 62 8.22 -10.57 1.29
C LYS A 62 9.08 -11.80 1.59
N GLY A 63 8.52 -12.98 1.37
CA GLY A 63 9.16 -14.25 1.69
C GLY A 63 8.99 -14.66 3.16
N PRO A 64 9.56 -15.81 3.55
CA PRO A 64 9.38 -16.36 4.89
C PRO A 64 10.05 -15.49 5.96
N GLY A 65 9.37 -15.36 7.09
CA GLY A 65 9.86 -14.70 8.29
C GLY A 65 10.07 -15.69 9.44
N GLU A 66 10.32 -15.16 10.63
CA GLU A 66 10.49 -15.95 11.85
C GLU A 66 10.07 -15.15 13.09
N ALA A 67 9.46 -15.82 14.07
CA ALA A 67 9.23 -15.26 15.39
C ALA A 67 9.53 -16.30 16.47
N GLY A 68 10.60 -16.05 17.25
CA GLY A 68 10.94 -16.85 18.42
C GLY A 68 11.28 -18.31 18.07
N GLY A 69 11.99 -18.53 16.97
CA GLY A 69 12.38 -19.83 16.44
C GLY A 69 11.30 -20.51 15.57
N HIS A 70 10.14 -19.88 15.37
CA HIS A 70 9.06 -20.44 14.56
C HIS A 70 8.96 -19.74 13.20
N PRO A 71 8.93 -20.50 12.09
CA PRO A 71 8.81 -19.92 10.76
C PRO A 71 7.45 -19.23 10.59
N LEU A 72 7.47 -18.09 9.90
CA LEU A 72 6.29 -17.36 9.47
C LEU A 72 6.20 -17.39 7.94
N PRO A 73 4.99 -17.51 7.37
CA PRO A 73 4.80 -17.44 5.93
C PRO A 73 5.08 -16.04 5.39
N SER A 74 5.22 -15.96 4.07
CA SER A 74 5.20 -14.69 3.35
C SER A 74 3.87 -13.97 3.53
N LEU A 75 3.90 -12.65 3.49
CA LEU A 75 2.69 -11.82 3.50
C LEU A 75 2.20 -11.50 2.09
N GLU A 76 2.89 -11.96 1.04
CA GLU A 76 2.58 -11.69 -0.37
C GLU A 76 1.23 -12.25 -0.84
N ASN A 77 0.57 -13.12 -0.08
CA ASN A 77 -0.80 -13.53 -0.38
C ASN A 77 -1.80 -13.21 0.75
N ALA A 78 -1.38 -12.49 1.79
CA ALA A 78 -2.19 -12.27 2.97
C ALA A 78 -3.54 -11.60 2.62
N ALA A 79 -3.53 -10.51 1.84
CA ALA A 79 -4.79 -9.85 1.48
C ALA A 79 -5.69 -10.67 0.53
N ALA A 80 -5.14 -11.66 -0.17
CA ALA A 80 -5.90 -12.50 -1.09
C ALA A 80 -6.63 -13.67 -0.39
N ILE A 81 -6.17 -14.06 0.81
CA ILE A 81 -6.70 -15.22 1.55
C ILE A 81 -7.54 -14.87 2.77
N TYR A 82 -7.55 -13.62 3.21
CA TYR A 82 -8.39 -13.13 4.30
C TYR A 82 -9.69 -12.50 3.75
N PRO A 83 -10.87 -12.73 4.37
CA PRO A 83 -11.06 -13.38 5.66
C PRO A 83 -10.91 -14.91 5.62
N ARG A 84 -10.47 -15.49 6.73
CA ARG A 84 -10.29 -16.95 6.89
C ARG A 84 -10.69 -17.44 8.27
N PHE A 85 -11.13 -18.69 8.36
CA PHE A 85 -11.35 -19.33 9.65
C PHE A 85 -10.02 -19.64 10.33
N SER A 86 -9.87 -19.19 11.59
CA SER A 86 -8.75 -19.55 12.44
C SER A 86 -9.22 -20.60 13.45
N GLN A 87 -8.70 -21.83 13.31
CA GLN A 87 -9.01 -22.89 14.27
C GLN A 87 -8.55 -22.53 15.68
N LYS A 88 -7.35 -21.92 15.81
CA LYS A 88 -6.80 -21.46 17.10
C LYS A 88 -7.70 -20.41 17.78
N ALA A 89 -8.31 -19.51 17.00
CA ALA A 89 -9.21 -18.50 17.54
C ALA A 89 -10.68 -18.96 17.60
N GLY A 90 -11.03 -20.11 17.01
CA GLY A 90 -12.39 -20.63 16.93
C GLY A 90 -13.36 -19.76 16.13
N ARG A 91 -12.86 -18.88 15.24
CA ARG A 91 -13.69 -17.91 14.51
C ARG A 91 -13.07 -17.46 13.20
N VAL A 92 -13.87 -16.83 12.35
CA VAL A 92 -13.38 -16.09 11.17
C VAL A 92 -12.58 -14.87 11.62
N MET A 93 -11.43 -14.68 10.98
CA MET A 93 -10.57 -13.51 11.14
C MET A 93 -10.48 -12.75 9.82
N THR A 94 -10.63 -11.43 9.88
CA THR A 94 -10.31 -10.50 8.79
C THR A 94 -8.82 -10.17 8.79
N LEU A 95 -8.32 -9.52 7.73
CA LEU A 95 -6.95 -9.03 7.67
C LEU A 95 -6.67 -8.05 8.82
N ALA A 96 -7.52 -7.03 9.01
CA ALA A 96 -7.49 -6.15 10.18
C ALA A 96 -7.40 -6.90 11.51
N ALA A 97 -8.24 -7.93 11.72
CA ALA A 97 -8.24 -8.69 12.96
C ALA A 97 -6.92 -9.46 13.18
N GLN A 98 -6.32 -9.97 12.09
CA GLN A 98 -5.01 -10.62 12.14
C GLN A 98 -3.90 -9.62 12.45
N ILE A 99 -3.87 -8.47 11.78
CA ILE A 99 -2.87 -7.41 12.04
C ILE A 99 -2.93 -6.99 13.51
N ARG A 100 -4.13 -6.71 14.02
CA ARG A 100 -4.32 -6.35 15.44
C ARG A 100 -3.89 -7.46 16.39
N HIS A 101 -4.16 -8.72 16.06
CA HIS A 101 -3.67 -9.86 16.85
C HIS A 101 -2.14 -9.92 16.88
N CYS A 102 -1.47 -9.69 15.75
CA CYS A 102 -0.01 -9.65 15.68
C CYS A 102 0.57 -8.47 16.44
N ILE A 103 -0.03 -7.28 16.39
CA ILE A 103 0.42 -6.12 17.18
C ILE A 103 0.25 -6.39 18.69
N GLN A 104 -0.90 -6.94 19.09
CA GLN A 104 -1.17 -7.23 20.50
C GLN A 104 -0.29 -8.34 21.07
N GLY A 105 -0.22 -9.50 20.40
CA GLY A 105 0.52 -10.66 20.90
C GLY A 105 1.97 -10.70 20.45
N GLY A 106 2.22 -10.40 19.17
CA GLY A 106 3.55 -10.45 18.57
C GLY A 106 4.43 -9.29 19.00
N LEU A 107 3.92 -8.05 18.97
CA LEU A 107 4.68 -6.86 19.39
C LEU A 107 4.49 -6.50 20.86
N GLY A 108 3.44 -7.02 21.51
CA GLY A 108 3.12 -6.69 22.91
C GLY A 108 2.61 -5.25 23.06
N ALA A 109 1.91 -4.74 22.05
CA ALA A 109 1.50 -3.34 21.94
C ALA A 109 -0.03 -3.20 21.89
N GLN A 110 -0.56 -2.00 22.16
CA GLN A 110 -2.00 -1.76 21.99
C GLN A 110 -2.31 -1.61 20.48
N PRO A 111 -3.17 -2.45 19.90
CA PRO A 111 -3.41 -2.40 18.46
C PRO A 111 -4.26 -1.17 18.06
N PRO A 112 -3.94 -0.51 16.92
CA PRO A 112 -4.73 0.60 16.39
C PRO A 112 -6.19 0.22 16.19
N ALA A 113 -7.12 1.14 16.47
CA ALA A 113 -8.56 0.88 16.37
C ALA A 113 -8.98 0.41 14.97
N TYR A 114 -10.06 -0.36 14.89
CA TYR A 114 -10.63 -0.73 13.59
C TYR A 114 -11.01 0.54 12.80
N GLY A 115 -10.61 0.60 11.54
CA GLY A 115 -10.84 1.75 10.68
C GLY A 115 -9.97 2.99 10.98
N SER A 116 -9.02 2.91 11.92
CA SER A 116 -8.07 4.01 12.11
C SER A 116 -7.17 4.15 10.89
N ALA A 117 -6.66 5.36 10.65
CA ALA A 117 -5.77 5.64 9.52
C ALA A 117 -4.54 4.70 9.51
N GLU A 118 -3.98 4.39 10.68
CA GLU A 118 -2.85 3.47 10.80
C GLU A 118 -3.21 2.03 10.40
N LEU A 119 -4.37 1.52 10.84
CA LEU A 119 -4.77 0.16 10.48
C LEU A 119 -5.12 0.06 9.00
N VAL A 120 -5.81 1.06 8.45
CA VAL A 120 -6.11 1.15 7.01
C VAL A 120 -4.82 1.21 6.20
N ALA A 121 -3.82 1.98 6.63
CA ALA A 121 -2.53 2.06 5.95
C ALA A 121 -1.80 0.71 5.95
N LEU A 122 -1.79 -0.01 7.08
CA LEU A 122 -1.21 -1.36 7.16
C LEU A 122 -1.95 -2.36 6.25
N GLU A 123 -3.28 -2.37 6.27
CA GLU A 123 -4.08 -3.23 5.37
C GLU A 123 -3.80 -2.91 3.90
N THR A 124 -3.72 -1.62 3.56
CA THR A 124 -3.43 -1.15 2.19
C THR A 124 -2.02 -1.57 1.75
N TYR A 125 -1.03 -1.46 2.63
CA TYR A 125 0.31 -1.95 2.35
C TYR A 125 0.33 -3.46 2.11
N LEU A 126 -0.29 -4.27 2.97
CA LEU A 126 -0.36 -5.72 2.74
C LEU A 126 -1.17 -6.10 1.50
N ALA A 127 -2.21 -5.33 1.15
CA ALA A 127 -2.91 -5.48 -0.12
C ALA A 127 -2.01 -5.22 -1.32
N SER A 128 -1.12 -4.22 -1.24
CA SER A 128 -0.15 -3.94 -2.29
C SER A 128 0.85 -5.09 -2.50
N LEU A 129 1.21 -5.82 -1.44
CA LEU A 129 2.07 -7.01 -1.54
C LEU A 129 1.38 -8.16 -2.28
N ALA A 130 0.05 -8.23 -2.21
CA ALA A 130 -0.75 -9.27 -2.86
C ALA A 130 -1.21 -8.92 -4.28
N HIS A 131 -0.72 -7.82 -4.85
CA HIS A 131 -1.08 -7.42 -6.20
C HIS A 131 -0.75 -8.52 -7.23
N GLY A 132 -1.75 -8.90 -8.04
CA GLY A 132 -1.62 -9.96 -9.03
C GLY A 132 -1.86 -11.39 -8.51
N GLN A 133 -2.08 -11.59 -7.20
CA GLN A 133 -2.55 -12.87 -6.68
C GLN A 133 -4.04 -13.07 -7.00
N SER A 134 -4.44 -14.32 -7.27
CA SER A 134 -5.87 -14.69 -7.32
C SER A 134 -6.48 -14.61 -5.92
N LEU A 135 -7.71 -14.09 -5.83
CA LEU A 135 -8.48 -14.15 -4.59
C LEU A 135 -8.83 -15.60 -4.25
N ASP A 136 -8.52 -16.01 -3.03
CA ASP A 136 -8.70 -17.37 -2.52
C ASP A 136 -9.10 -17.30 -1.04
N MET A 137 -10.31 -16.79 -0.78
CA MET A 137 -10.80 -16.53 0.58
C MET A 137 -10.82 -17.82 1.40
N GLY A 138 -10.09 -17.85 2.51
CA GLY A 138 -9.90 -19.05 3.33
C GLY A 138 -8.69 -19.91 2.95
N GLY A 139 -7.95 -19.52 1.91
CA GLY A 139 -6.76 -20.20 1.40
C GLY A 139 -5.59 -20.28 2.39
N ALA A 140 -4.57 -21.05 2.02
CA ALA A 140 -3.36 -21.22 2.83
C ALA A 140 -2.37 -20.04 2.65
N PRO A 141 -1.61 -19.66 3.70
CA PRO A 141 -0.48 -18.75 3.54
C PRO A 141 0.60 -19.41 2.66
N LYS A 142 1.36 -18.61 1.91
CA LYS A 142 2.47 -19.07 1.06
C LYS A 142 3.83 -18.87 1.70
#